data_AF-A0A183CSN0-F1
#
_entry.id   AF-A0A183CSN0-F1
#
_cell.length_a   1.000
_cell.length_b   1.000
_cell.length_c   1.000
_cell.angle_alpha   90.00
_cell.angle_beta   90.00
_cell.angle_gamma   90.00
#
_symmetry.space_group_name_H-M   'P 1'
#
loop_
_entity.id
_entity.type
_entity.pdbx_description
1 polymer ?
#
loop_
_entity_poly.entity_id
_entity_poly.type
_entity_poly.pdbx_seq_one_letter_code
_entity_poly.pdbx_strand_id
1 'polypeptide(L)'
;VFIAIVMTGLDQDLMQKNLTCKNIGEAQKNMFWFVVVLVIVNFLFLSLGALLYVYAEAQGIPTTAKTDDFYPMLALNHLGLVVGITFLLGITAATYASSDSALTALTTAFCIDFMNIEKRPEEKRSSIKFWVHVGFSVIFYLVILVFNRMNNKEVITAVFDLAGYTYGPLLGLFSFGAFLKRPVKDRFVPFVCILAPILTYIINEHSVEWFDGYKFGFERLIINGLITFAGLWLLHDRAGKRYVPQALSGQ
;
A
#
# COMPACT_ATOMS: atom_id res chain seq x y z
N VAL A 1 8.92 -3.63 10.75
CA VAL A 1 10.06 -3.51 9.79
C VAL A 1 9.66 -3.85 8.36
N PHE A 2 9.17 -5.07 8.07
CA PHE A 2 8.81 -5.46 6.70
C PHE A 2 7.71 -4.62 6.05
N ILE A 3 6.68 -4.26 6.81
CA ILE A 3 5.63 -3.33 6.35
C ILE A 3 6.24 -1.98 5.93
N ALA A 4 7.17 -1.45 6.72
CA ALA A 4 7.87 -0.21 6.38
C ALA A 4 8.69 -0.39 5.10
N ILE A 5 9.47 -1.46 4.95
CA ILE A 5 10.27 -1.72 3.74
C ILE A 5 9.38 -1.75 2.49
N VAL A 6 8.27 -2.48 2.54
CA VAL A 6 7.34 -2.57 1.42
C VAL A 6 6.69 -1.22 1.15
N MET A 7 6.03 -0.64 2.15
CA MET A 7 5.25 0.57 1.95
C MET A 7 6.14 1.75 1.60
N THR A 8 7.30 1.95 2.25
CA THR A 8 8.14 3.13 1.98
C THR A 8 9.16 2.91 0.86
N GLY A 9 9.53 1.66 0.58
CA GLY A 9 10.60 1.33 -0.36
C GLY A 9 10.13 0.74 -1.69
N LEU A 10 8.95 0.11 -1.73
CA LEU A 10 8.42 -0.56 -2.93
C LEU A 10 7.13 0.07 -3.46
N ASP A 11 6.39 0.79 -2.62
CA ASP A 11 5.21 1.52 -3.07
C ASP A 11 5.64 2.72 -3.93
N GLN A 12 5.02 2.85 -5.10
CA GLN A 12 5.42 3.86 -6.07
C GLN A 12 5.25 5.29 -5.55
N ASP A 13 4.20 5.59 -4.76
CA ASP A 13 3.98 6.93 -4.22
C ASP A 13 5.09 7.30 -3.21
N LEU A 14 5.34 6.42 -2.25
CA LEU A 14 6.31 6.66 -1.18
C LEU A 14 7.76 6.57 -1.66
N MET A 15 8.06 5.67 -2.60
CA MET A 15 9.39 5.55 -3.21
C MET A 15 9.72 6.79 -4.04
N GLN A 16 8.80 7.26 -4.89
CA GLN A 16 9.05 8.44 -5.72
C GLN A 16 9.31 9.69 -4.87
N LYS A 17 8.54 9.90 -3.79
CA LYS A 17 8.79 11.01 -2.86
C LYS A 17 10.22 11.01 -2.32
N ASN A 18 10.75 9.83 -1.95
CA ASN A 18 12.14 9.71 -1.50
C ASN A 18 13.17 9.94 -2.60
N LEU A 19 12.88 9.57 -3.85
CA LEU A 19 13.76 9.81 -5.01
C LEU A 19 13.84 11.28 -5.43
N THR A 20 12.88 12.12 -5.02
CA THR A 20 12.95 13.58 -5.25
C THR A 20 13.90 14.30 -4.30
N CYS A 21 14.37 13.64 -3.23
CA CYS A 21 15.34 14.21 -2.32
C CYS A 21 16.71 14.38 -3.01
N LYS A 22 17.40 15.48 -2.72
CA LYS A 22 18.67 15.86 -3.35
C LYS A 22 19.76 14.78 -3.28
N ASN A 23 19.82 14.04 -2.17
CA ASN A 23 20.79 12.98 -1.94
C ASN A 23 20.27 12.00 -0.87
N ILE A 24 20.98 10.89 -0.69
CA ILE A 24 20.63 9.83 0.27
C ILE A 24 20.53 10.37 1.71
N GLY A 25 21.42 11.29 2.11
CA GLY A 25 21.40 11.88 3.44
C GLY A 25 20.13 12.70 3.71
N GLU A 26 19.68 13.49 2.73
CA GLU A 26 18.42 14.24 2.82
C GLU A 26 17.19 13.30 2.79
N ALA A 27 17.22 12.23 1.98
CA ALA A 27 16.18 11.21 2.01
C ALA A 27 16.08 10.50 3.38
N GLN A 28 17.21 10.20 4.02
CA GLN A 28 17.23 9.61 5.36
C GLN A 28 16.66 10.57 6.43
N LYS A 29 17.01 11.85 6.37
CA LYS A 29 16.44 12.88 7.25
C LYS A 29 14.94 13.02 7.05
N ASN A 30 14.48 13.04 5.79
CA ASN A 30 13.06 13.07 5.45
C ASN A 30 12.32 11.87 6.07
N MET A 31 12.87 10.67 5.91
CA MET A 31 12.29 9.46 6.50
C MET A 31 12.30 9.47 8.03
N PHE A 32 13.33 10.03 8.66
CA PHE A 32 13.37 10.20 10.11
C PHE A 32 12.25 11.12 10.60
N TRP A 33 12.10 12.30 10.00
CA TRP A 33 11.02 13.23 10.34
C TRP A 33 9.64 12.64 10.07
N PHE A 34 9.48 11.95 8.94
CA PHE A 34 8.25 11.24 8.62
C PHE A 34 7.85 10.25 9.72
N VAL A 35 8.78 9.41 10.17
CA VAL A 35 8.51 8.42 11.25
C VAL A 35 8.16 9.12 12.56
N VAL A 36 8.89 10.18 12.93
CA VAL A 36 8.61 10.95 14.16
C VAL A 36 7.20 11.54 14.13
N VAL A 37 6.83 12.21 13.03
CA VAL A 37 5.50 12.80 12.85
C VAL A 37 4.43 11.71 12.84
N LEU A 38 4.66 10.60 12.13
CA LEU A 38 3.72 9.47 12.04
C LEU A 38 3.41 8.89 13.42
N VAL A 39 4.43 8.68 14.26
CA VAL A 39 4.25 8.14 15.62
C VAL A 39 3.42 9.11 16.47
N ILE A 40 3.75 10.41 16.45
CA ILE A 40 3.04 11.43 17.22
C ILE A 40 1.57 11.52 16.77
N VAL A 41 1.34 11.62 15.46
CA VAL A 41 -0.01 11.74 14.89
C VAL A 41 -0.85 10.50 15.20
N ASN A 42 -0.29 9.29 15.04
CA ASN A 42 -1.00 8.05 15.39
C ASN A 42 -1.34 8.00 16.89
N PHE A 43 -0.41 8.40 17.75
CA PHE A 43 -0.69 8.47 19.19
C PHE A 43 -1.83 9.45 19.50
N LEU A 44 -1.86 10.61 18.84
CA LEU A 44 -2.95 11.57 18.98
C LEU A 44 -4.30 11.00 18.50
N PHE A 45 -4.35 10.35 17.33
CA PHE A 45 -5.59 9.75 16.82
C PHE A 45 -6.07 8.57 17.67
N LEU A 46 -5.18 7.73 18.17
CA LEU A 46 -5.54 6.64 19.09
C LEU A 46 -6.07 7.18 20.42
N SER A 47 -5.40 8.19 20.97
CA SER A 47 -5.84 8.85 22.21
C SER A 47 -7.19 9.54 22.02
N LEU A 48 -7.38 10.22 20.89
CA LEU A 48 -8.66 10.83 20.51
C LEU A 48 -9.76 9.77 20.41
N GLY A 49 -9.51 8.65 19.73
CA GLY A 49 -10.45 7.53 19.64
C GLY A 49 -10.88 7.03 21.02
N ALA A 50 -9.92 6.79 21.93
CA ALA A 50 -10.20 6.37 23.29
C ALA A 50 -11.05 7.41 24.06
N LEU A 51 -10.70 8.70 23.96
CA LEU A 51 -11.45 9.80 24.60
C LEU A 51 -12.88 9.92 24.06
N LEU A 52 -13.10 9.67 22.76
CA LEU A 52 -14.42 9.67 22.16
C LEU A 52 -15.30 8.54 22.71
N TYR A 53 -14.73 7.36 22.97
CA TYR A 53 -15.45 6.26 23.62
C TYR A 53 -15.84 6.61 25.06
N VAL A 54 -14.91 7.16 25.85
CA VAL A 54 -15.18 7.60 27.22
C VAL A 54 -16.25 8.72 27.24
N TYR A 55 -16.19 9.65 26.30
CA TYR A 55 -17.19 10.70 26.14
C TYR A 55 -18.58 10.13 25.80
N ALA A 56 -18.65 9.21 24.85
CA ALA A 56 -19.92 8.59 24.45
C ALA A 56 -20.56 7.82 25.62
N GLU A 57 -19.76 7.06 26.37
CA GLU A 57 -20.22 6.36 27.57
C GLU A 57 -20.75 7.35 28.62
N ALA A 58 -20.01 8.43 28.91
CA ALA A 58 -20.41 9.44 29.87
C ALA A 58 -21.68 10.21 29.47
N GLN A 59 -21.96 10.34 28.17
CA GLN A 59 -23.18 10.99 27.65
C GLN A 59 -24.32 10.00 27.36
N GLY A 60 -24.13 8.71 27.62
CA GLY A 60 -25.12 7.67 27.30
C GLY A 60 -25.39 7.49 25.80
N ILE A 61 -24.42 7.84 24.95
CA ILE A 61 -24.52 7.71 23.49
C ILE A 61 -24.17 6.25 23.11
N PRO A 62 -25.07 5.52 22.42
CA PRO A 62 -24.79 4.14 22.02
C PRO A 62 -23.65 4.08 20.99
N THR A 63 -22.82 3.05 21.09
CA THR A 63 -21.76 2.78 20.11
C THR A 63 -22.35 2.31 18.78
N THR A 64 -21.66 2.62 17.69
CA THR A 64 -22.04 2.19 16.34
C THR A 64 -21.62 0.74 16.10
N ALA A 65 -22.38 0.01 15.28
CA ALA A 65 -22.00 -1.34 14.88
C ALA A 65 -20.71 -1.39 14.03
N LYS A 66 -20.39 -0.29 13.35
CA LYS A 66 -19.14 -0.10 12.61
C LYS A 66 -18.28 0.92 13.34
N THR A 67 -17.05 0.51 13.67
CA THR A 67 -16.11 1.37 14.40
C THR A 67 -15.67 2.59 13.56
N ASP A 68 -15.52 2.42 12.23
CA ASP A 68 -15.17 3.48 11.28
C ASP A 68 -16.16 4.67 11.28
N ASP A 69 -17.44 4.41 11.59
CA ASP A 69 -18.51 5.44 11.59
C ASP A 69 -18.60 6.21 12.91
N PHE A 70 -17.89 5.77 13.96
CA PHE A 70 -18.08 6.28 15.31
C PHE A 70 -17.63 7.75 15.47
N TYR A 71 -16.43 8.09 14.99
CA TYR A 71 -15.95 9.47 15.05
C TYR A 71 -16.78 10.43 14.18
N PRO A 72 -17.11 10.09 12.90
CA PRO A 72 -18.05 10.89 12.10
C PRO A 72 -19.38 11.14 12.80
N MET A 73 -19.96 10.10 13.42
CA MET A 73 -21.24 10.21 14.12
C MET A 73 -21.17 11.21 15.28
N LEU A 74 -20.13 11.14 16.12
CA LEU A 74 -19.94 12.06 17.24
C LEU A 74 -19.65 13.50 16.76
N ALA A 75 -18.77 13.66 15.78
CA ALA A 75 -18.38 14.97 15.26
C ALA A 75 -19.57 15.73 14.65
N LEU A 76 -20.44 15.03 13.91
CA LEU A 76 -21.56 15.64 13.20
C LEU A 76 -22.81 15.84 14.07
N ASN A 77 -23.03 14.99 15.08
CA ASN A 77 -24.29 14.98 15.83
C ASN A 77 -24.16 15.41 17.30
N HIS A 78 -22.97 15.33 17.91
CA HIS A 78 -22.82 15.46 19.37
C HIS A 78 -21.79 16.49 19.85
N LEU A 79 -20.77 16.82 19.05
CA LEU A 79 -19.67 17.70 19.46
C LEU A 79 -19.84 19.17 19.03
N GLY A 80 -20.93 19.50 18.35
CA GLY A 80 -21.28 20.86 17.91
C GLY A 80 -20.71 21.26 16.56
N LEU A 81 -21.21 22.38 16.03
CA LEU A 81 -20.98 22.79 14.64
C LEU A 81 -19.50 23.01 14.29
N VAL A 82 -18.72 23.62 15.19
CA VAL A 82 -17.31 23.93 14.94
C VAL A 82 -16.51 22.64 14.75
N VAL A 83 -16.74 21.63 15.59
CA VAL A 83 -16.08 20.33 15.49
C VAL A 83 -16.51 19.58 14.23
N GLY A 84 -17.80 19.62 13.89
CA GLY A 84 -18.29 19.03 12.65
C GLY A 84 -17.65 19.62 11.40
N ILE A 85 -17.51 20.95 11.33
CA ILE A 85 -16.88 21.65 10.20
C ILE A 85 -15.38 21.31 10.13
N THR A 86 -14.65 21.40 11.24
CA THR A 86 -13.21 21.10 11.24
C THR A 86 -12.93 19.64 10.93
N PHE A 87 -13.76 18.72 11.41
CA PHE A 87 -13.71 17.29 11.06
C PHE A 87 -13.90 17.10 9.56
N LEU A 88 -14.97 17.64 8.98
CA LEU A 88 -15.29 17.48 7.57
C LEU A 88 -14.18 18.05 6.66
N LEU A 89 -13.67 19.25 7.00
CA LEU A 89 -12.54 19.85 6.28
C LEU A 89 -11.28 19.00 6.41
N GLY A 90 -10.95 18.53 7.61
CA GLY A 90 -9.77 17.72 7.88
C GLY A 90 -9.78 16.39 7.16
N ILE A 91 -10.88 15.63 7.27
CA ILE A 91 -11.01 14.33 6.59
C ILE A 91 -11.04 14.50 5.07
N THR A 92 -11.74 15.50 4.54
CA THR A 92 -11.77 15.77 3.09
C THR A 92 -10.39 16.12 2.57
N ALA A 93 -9.66 17.00 3.27
CA ALA A 93 -8.30 17.39 2.88
C ALA A 93 -7.33 16.20 2.92
N ALA A 94 -7.40 15.38 3.98
CA ALA A 94 -6.55 14.19 4.12
C ALA A 94 -6.85 13.14 3.04
N THR A 95 -8.13 12.84 2.79
CA THR A 95 -8.56 11.88 1.76
C THR A 95 -8.23 12.38 0.35
N TYR A 96 -8.40 13.68 0.08
CA TYR A 96 -8.05 14.27 -1.21
C TYR A 96 -6.56 14.14 -1.49
N ALA A 97 -5.71 14.55 -0.55
CA ALA A 97 -4.26 14.47 -0.70
C ALA A 97 -3.76 13.03 -0.91
N SER A 98 -4.34 12.05 -0.21
CA SER A 98 -3.98 10.63 -0.38
C SER A 98 -4.49 10.03 -1.69
N SER A 99 -5.68 10.44 -2.15
CA SER A 99 -6.25 9.91 -3.39
C SER A 99 -5.55 10.48 -4.62
N ASP A 100 -5.19 11.77 -4.58
CA ASP A 100 -4.45 12.46 -5.63
C ASP A 100 -3.07 11.83 -5.87
N SER A 101 -2.33 11.55 -4.78
CA SER A 101 -1.01 10.92 -4.88
C SER A 101 -1.11 9.49 -5.43
N ALA A 102 -2.09 8.70 -4.97
CA ALA A 102 -2.32 7.34 -5.47
C ALA A 102 -2.69 7.30 -6.96
N LEU A 103 -3.62 8.17 -7.40
CA LEU A 103 -4.03 8.27 -8.82
C LEU A 103 -2.86 8.72 -9.70
N THR A 104 -2.05 9.67 -9.22
CA THR A 104 -0.86 10.14 -9.93
C THR A 104 0.19 9.03 -10.06
N ALA A 105 0.42 8.26 -9.01
CA ALA A 105 1.34 7.12 -9.03
C ALA A 105 0.89 6.04 -10.02
N LEU A 106 -0.40 5.68 -10.02
CA LEU A 106 -0.99 4.72 -10.97
C LEU A 106 -0.90 5.21 -12.42
N THR A 107 -1.26 6.47 -12.65
CA THR A 107 -1.17 7.09 -13.98
C THR A 107 0.25 7.04 -14.50
N THR A 108 1.23 7.38 -13.65
CA THR A 108 2.65 7.42 -14.00
C THR A 108 3.18 6.02 -14.32
N ALA A 109 2.95 5.06 -13.43
CA ALA A 109 3.36 3.67 -13.62
C ALA A 109 2.74 3.09 -14.92
N PHE A 110 1.44 3.31 -15.16
CA PHE A 110 0.81 2.82 -16.37
C PHE A 110 1.35 3.48 -17.65
N CYS A 111 1.51 4.79 -17.64
CA CYS A 111 2.01 5.53 -18.80
C CYS A 111 3.45 5.13 -19.16
N ILE A 112 4.33 4.99 -18.17
CA ILE A 112 5.74 4.67 -18.38
C ILE A 112 5.90 3.17 -18.64
N ASP A 113 5.44 2.33 -17.71
CA ASP A 113 5.77 0.91 -17.70
C ASP A 113 4.97 0.10 -18.73
N PHE A 114 3.71 0.47 -18.98
CA PHE A 114 2.84 -0.27 -19.91
C PHE A 114 2.72 0.41 -21.28
N MET A 115 2.56 1.73 -21.31
CA MET A 115 2.35 2.45 -22.57
C MET A 115 3.64 2.92 -23.25
N ASN A 116 4.80 2.83 -22.56
CA ASN A 116 6.08 3.35 -23.04
C ASN A 116 5.94 4.80 -23.55
N ILE A 117 5.27 5.67 -22.78
CA ILE A 117 4.91 7.03 -23.21
C ILE A 117 6.13 7.87 -23.61
N GLU A 118 7.30 7.55 -23.07
CA GLU A 118 8.59 8.19 -23.37
C GLU A 118 9.04 8.01 -24.83
N LYS A 119 8.47 7.02 -25.55
CA LYS A 119 8.73 6.81 -26.98
C LYS A 119 7.71 7.50 -27.89
N ARG A 120 6.70 8.17 -27.31
CA ARG A 120 5.63 8.86 -28.07
C ARG A 120 6.02 10.32 -28.36
N PRO A 121 5.49 10.93 -29.44
CA PRO A 121 5.66 12.36 -29.71
C PRO A 121 5.19 13.21 -28.55
N GLU A 122 5.94 14.26 -28.22
CA GLU A 122 5.71 15.11 -27.04
C GLU A 122 4.31 15.72 -27.02
N GLU A 123 3.82 16.17 -28.18
CA GLU A 123 2.47 16.73 -28.40
C GLU A 123 1.34 15.79 -27.94
N LYS A 124 1.54 14.47 -28.06
CA LYS A 124 0.52 13.47 -27.68
C LYS A 124 0.65 13.02 -26.22
N ARG A 125 1.78 13.27 -25.55
CA ARG A 125 2.03 12.76 -24.19
C ARG A 125 1.06 13.35 -23.18
N SER A 126 0.81 14.66 -23.25
CA SER A 126 -0.09 15.34 -22.31
C SER A 126 -1.52 14.79 -22.42
N SER A 127 -2.04 14.66 -23.65
CA SER A 127 -3.38 14.11 -23.90
C SER A 127 -3.52 12.66 -23.44
N ILE A 128 -2.51 11.82 -23.69
CA ILE A 128 -2.51 10.42 -23.22
C ILE A 128 -2.53 10.37 -21.69
N LYS A 129 -1.66 11.13 -21.01
CA LYS A 129 -1.63 11.18 -19.53
C LYS A 129 -2.97 11.62 -18.96
N PHE A 130 -3.58 12.64 -19.55
CA PHE A 130 -4.89 13.13 -19.12
C PHE A 130 -5.97 12.04 -19.20
N TRP A 131 -6.09 11.36 -20.35
CA TRP A 131 -7.10 10.31 -20.52
C TRP A 131 -6.84 9.07 -19.68
N VAL A 132 -5.58 8.70 -19.47
CA VAL A 132 -5.21 7.62 -18.54
C VAL A 132 -5.59 7.99 -17.11
N HIS A 133 -5.30 9.23 -16.69
CA HIS A 133 -5.66 9.72 -15.37
C HIS A 133 -7.18 9.71 -15.15
N VAL A 134 -7.96 10.24 -16.10
CA VAL A 134 -9.42 10.18 -16.08
C VAL A 134 -9.92 8.73 -16.02
N GLY A 135 -9.32 7.83 -16.81
CA GLY A 135 -9.65 6.40 -16.78
C GLY A 135 -9.44 5.77 -15.40
N PHE A 136 -8.30 6.03 -14.76
CA PHE A 136 -8.05 5.55 -13.39
C PHE A 136 -8.99 6.19 -12.37
N SER A 137 -9.33 7.48 -12.49
CA SER A 137 -10.31 8.13 -11.62
C SER A 137 -11.68 7.47 -11.70
N VAL A 138 -12.14 7.10 -12.91
CA VAL A 138 -13.39 6.36 -13.11
C VAL A 138 -13.30 4.96 -12.50
N ILE A 139 -12.20 4.22 -12.73
CA ILE A 139 -11.99 2.90 -12.15
C ILE A 139 -12.00 2.98 -10.62
N PHE A 140 -11.31 3.97 -10.04
CA PHE A 140 -11.23 4.18 -8.60
C PHE A 140 -12.62 4.45 -8.00
N TYR A 141 -13.42 5.29 -8.66
CA TYR A 141 -14.81 5.53 -8.27
C TYR A 141 -15.68 4.26 -8.33
N LEU A 142 -15.54 3.44 -9.39
CA LEU A 142 -16.25 2.17 -9.49
C LEU A 142 -15.87 1.18 -8.38
N VAL A 143 -14.59 1.10 -8.04
CA VAL A 143 -14.11 0.27 -6.91
C VAL A 143 -14.76 0.72 -5.60
N ILE A 144 -14.82 2.03 -5.34
CA ILE A 144 -15.49 2.58 -4.16
C ILE A 144 -16.97 2.17 -4.12
N LEU A 145 -17.69 2.26 -5.24
CA LEU A 145 -19.10 1.84 -5.31
C LEU A 145 -19.30 0.35 -5.03
N VAL A 146 -18.41 -0.50 -5.56
CA VAL A 146 -18.44 -1.95 -5.31
C VAL A 146 -18.19 -2.24 -3.83
N PHE A 147 -17.16 -1.64 -3.23
CA PHE A 147 -16.87 -1.80 -1.80
C PHE A 147 -18.03 -1.35 -0.92
N ASN A 148 -18.63 -0.21 -1.23
CA ASN A 148 -19.81 0.30 -0.52
C ASN A 148 -20.98 -0.69 -0.59
N ARG A 149 -21.20 -1.32 -1.76
CA ARG A 149 -22.29 -2.30 -1.93
C ARG A 149 -22.06 -3.61 -1.18
N MET A 150 -20.79 -4.01 -1.00
CA MET A 150 -20.41 -5.25 -0.33
C MET A 150 -20.57 -5.21 1.20
N ASN A 151 -20.62 -4.01 1.81
CA ASN A 151 -21.10 -3.63 3.16
C ASN A 151 -20.75 -4.51 4.41
N ASN A 152 -19.92 -5.55 4.29
CA ASN A 152 -19.85 -6.60 5.30
C ASN A 152 -18.57 -6.60 6.16
N LYS A 153 -17.59 -5.72 5.90
CA LYS A 153 -16.34 -5.61 6.67
C LYS A 153 -15.94 -4.15 6.83
N GLU A 154 -15.22 -3.85 7.92
CA GLU A 154 -14.49 -2.60 8.07
C GLU A 154 -13.55 -2.43 6.87
N VAL A 155 -13.63 -1.28 6.20
CA VAL A 155 -12.91 -1.05 4.93
C VAL A 155 -11.41 -1.13 5.17
N ILE A 156 -10.97 -0.64 6.33
CA ILE A 156 -9.59 -0.68 6.79
C ILE A 156 -9.07 -2.13 6.80
N THR A 157 -9.80 -3.07 7.42
CA THR A 157 -9.39 -4.48 7.48
C THR A 157 -9.29 -5.10 6.09
N ALA A 158 -10.24 -4.81 5.19
CA ALA A 158 -10.23 -5.35 3.84
C ALA A 158 -9.03 -4.85 3.00
N VAL A 159 -8.69 -3.56 3.11
CA VAL A 159 -7.52 -2.99 2.44
C VAL A 159 -6.23 -3.65 2.94
N PHE A 160 -6.13 -3.81 4.25
CA PHE A 160 -4.98 -4.43 4.90
C PHE A 160 -4.84 -5.94 4.58
N ASP A 161 -5.94 -6.67 4.52
CA ASP A 161 -5.98 -8.05 4.04
C ASP A 161 -5.45 -8.15 2.61
N LEU A 162 -5.94 -7.29 1.70
CA LEU A 162 -5.52 -7.26 0.31
C LEU A 162 -4.03 -6.92 0.18
N ALA A 163 -3.57 -5.92 0.93
CA ALA A 163 -2.17 -5.51 0.99
C ALA A 163 -1.25 -6.67 1.39
N GLY A 164 -1.68 -7.52 2.34
CA GLY A 164 -0.92 -8.71 2.73
C GLY A 164 -0.68 -9.71 1.59
N TYR A 165 -1.60 -9.80 0.64
CA TYR A 165 -1.48 -10.70 -0.51
C TYR A 165 -0.79 -10.07 -1.73
N THR A 166 -0.98 -8.78 -1.98
CA THR A 166 -0.44 -8.10 -3.17
C THR A 166 0.99 -7.60 -2.96
N TYR A 167 1.35 -7.16 -1.75
CA TYR A 167 2.70 -6.69 -1.46
C TYR A 167 3.70 -7.81 -1.20
N GLY A 168 3.24 -9.01 -0.82
CA GLY A 168 4.10 -10.17 -0.60
C GLY A 168 5.02 -10.48 -1.80
N PRO A 169 4.48 -10.64 -3.02
CA PRO A 169 5.31 -10.90 -4.20
C PRO A 169 6.32 -9.79 -4.49
N LEU A 170 5.94 -8.52 -4.31
CA LEU A 170 6.85 -7.39 -4.48
C LEU A 170 8.02 -7.45 -3.48
N LEU A 171 7.74 -7.78 -2.21
CA LEU A 171 8.76 -7.99 -1.20
C LEU A 171 9.73 -9.12 -1.58
N GLY A 172 9.19 -10.25 -2.06
CA GLY A 172 9.99 -11.40 -2.49
C GLY A 172 10.88 -11.08 -3.68
N LEU A 173 10.34 -10.44 -4.72
CA LEU A 173 11.08 -9.98 -5.91
C LEU A 173 12.21 -9.03 -5.53
N PHE A 174 11.90 -8.00 -4.75
CA PHE A 174 12.87 -6.99 -4.36
C PHE A 174 13.96 -7.58 -3.47
N SER A 175 13.60 -8.38 -2.47
CA SER A 175 14.57 -9.02 -1.58
C SER A 175 15.48 -9.97 -2.35
N PHE A 176 14.95 -10.76 -3.29
CA PHE A 176 15.74 -11.65 -4.13
C PHE A 176 16.75 -10.86 -4.99
N GLY A 177 16.27 -9.81 -5.66
CA GLY A 177 17.11 -8.92 -6.47
C GLY A 177 18.19 -8.22 -5.66
N ALA A 178 17.86 -7.71 -4.48
CA ALA A 178 18.78 -6.97 -3.61
C ALA A 178 19.88 -7.86 -3.02
N PHE A 179 19.53 -9.05 -2.50
CA PHE A 179 20.46 -9.92 -1.78
C PHE A 179 21.19 -10.93 -2.65
N LEU A 180 20.49 -11.64 -3.55
CA LEU A 180 21.11 -12.70 -4.36
C LEU A 180 21.73 -12.16 -5.66
N LYS A 181 21.13 -11.13 -6.27
CA LYS A 181 21.58 -10.53 -7.56
C LYS A 181 21.85 -11.58 -8.65
N ARG A 182 21.06 -12.67 -8.65
CA ARG A 182 21.17 -13.77 -9.63
C ARG A 182 20.12 -13.61 -10.73
N PRO A 183 20.46 -13.95 -11.98
CA PRO A 183 19.46 -14.01 -13.04
C PRO A 183 18.43 -15.10 -12.74
N VAL A 184 17.17 -14.82 -13.06
CA VAL A 184 16.05 -15.77 -12.98
C VAL A 184 15.48 -15.97 -14.37
N LYS A 185 14.76 -17.07 -14.57
CA LYS A 185 14.02 -17.29 -15.81
C LYS A 185 12.79 -16.40 -15.85
N ASP A 186 12.93 -15.20 -16.41
CA ASP A 186 11.90 -14.15 -16.45
C ASP A 186 10.50 -14.64 -16.84
N ARG A 187 10.42 -15.55 -17.82
CA ARG A 187 9.14 -16.12 -18.29
C ARG A 187 8.31 -16.78 -17.17
N PHE A 188 8.95 -17.32 -16.13
CA PHE A 188 8.27 -18.02 -15.04
C PHE A 188 7.98 -17.13 -13.83
N VAL A 189 8.54 -15.92 -13.78
CA VAL A 189 8.38 -14.98 -12.66
C VAL A 189 6.92 -14.60 -12.40
N PRO A 190 6.10 -14.26 -13.42
CA PRO A 190 4.67 -13.95 -13.19
C PRO A 190 3.89 -15.12 -12.57
N PHE A 191 4.22 -16.36 -12.94
CA PHE A 191 3.57 -17.54 -12.36
C PHE A 191 3.88 -17.69 -10.88
N VAL A 192 5.12 -17.43 -10.46
CA VAL A 192 5.49 -17.43 -9.03
C VAL A 192 4.74 -16.33 -8.28
N CYS A 193 4.62 -15.13 -8.87
CA CYS A 193 3.94 -14.00 -8.24
C CYS A 193 2.42 -14.21 -8.08
N ILE A 194 1.81 -15.08 -8.90
CA ILE A 194 0.40 -15.48 -8.75
C ILE A 194 0.27 -16.68 -7.79
N LEU A 195 1.20 -17.63 -7.87
CA LEU A 195 1.16 -18.83 -7.05
C LEU A 195 1.42 -18.51 -5.56
N ALA A 196 2.30 -17.57 -5.26
CA ALA A 196 2.66 -17.23 -3.88
C ALA A 196 1.48 -16.70 -3.04
N PRO A 197 0.65 -15.74 -3.52
CA PRO A 197 -0.57 -15.35 -2.82
C PRO A 197 -1.57 -16.50 -2.64
N ILE A 198 -1.73 -17.38 -3.64
CA ILE A 198 -2.64 -18.54 -3.57
C ILE A 198 -2.16 -19.51 -2.49
N LEU A 199 -0.88 -19.86 -2.47
CA LEU A 199 -0.30 -20.73 -1.44
C LEU A 199 -0.39 -20.08 -0.05
N THR A 200 -0.16 -18.78 0.04
CA THR A 200 -0.34 -18.04 1.31
C THR A 200 -1.78 -18.09 1.78
N TYR A 201 -2.75 -17.94 0.88
CA TYR A 201 -4.17 -18.05 1.21
C TYR A 201 -4.51 -19.43 1.77
N ILE A 202 -4.04 -20.51 1.12
CA ILE A 202 -4.24 -21.88 1.60
C ILE A 202 -3.61 -22.08 2.99
N ILE A 203 -2.38 -21.62 3.20
CA ILE A 203 -1.70 -21.69 4.51
C ILE A 203 -2.50 -20.92 5.57
N ASN A 204 -3.06 -19.77 5.21
CA ASN A 204 -3.84 -18.96 6.12
C ASN A 204 -5.16 -19.64 6.52
N GLU A 205 -5.89 -20.22 5.57
CA GLU A 205 -7.16 -20.91 5.83
C GLU A 205 -6.95 -22.13 6.76
N HIS A 206 -5.86 -22.88 6.57
CA HIS A 206 -5.55 -24.05 7.41
C HIS A 206 -4.68 -23.73 8.63
N SER A 207 -4.39 -22.46 8.90
CA SER A 207 -3.40 -22.07 9.91
C SER A 207 -3.75 -22.55 11.33
N VAL A 208 -5.02 -22.48 11.69
CA VAL A 208 -5.53 -22.93 12.99
C VAL A 208 -5.31 -24.44 13.20
N GLU A 209 -5.47 -25.23 12.13
CA GLU A 209 -5.30 -26.68 12.18
C GLU A 209 -3.82 -27.07 12.18
N TRP A 210 -3.00 -26.39 11.36
CA TRP A 210 -1.60 -26.75 11.16
C TRP A 210 -0.65 -26.16 12.21
N PHE A 211 -1.04 -25.08 12.87
CA PHE A 211 -0.21 -24.33 13.82
C PHE A 211 -0.87 -24.17 15.20
N ASP A 212 -1.57 -25.19 15.67
CA ASP A 212 -2.09 -25.28 17.05
C ASP A 212 -2.93 -24.07 17.48
N GLY A 213 -3.88 -23.68 16.64
CA GLY A 213 -4.79 -22.56 16.89
C GLY A 213 -4.30 -21.19 16.42
N TYR A 214 -3.08 -21.10 15.87
CA TYR A 214 -2.51 -19.84 15.40
C TYR A 214 -3.24 -19.28 14.18
N LYS A 215 -3.55 -17.97 14.20
CA LYS A 215 -4.19 -17.25 13.09
C LYS A 215 -3.26 -16.18 12.54
N PHE A 216 -2.90 -16.29 11.26
CA PHE A 216 -2.05 -15.27 10.65
C PHE A 216 -2.81 -13.96 10.44
N GLY A 217 -2.29 -12.89 11.03
CA GLY A 217 -2.68 -11.51 10.74
C GLY A 217 -1.90 -10.96 9.55
N PHE A 218 -1.22 -9.82 9.75
CA PHE A 218 -0.39 -9.20 8.71
C PHE A 218 0.84 -10.00 8.29
N GLU A 219 1.22 -10.99 9.10
CA GLU A 219 2.36 -11.85 8.85
C GLU A 219 2.25 -12.65 7.55
N ARG A 220 1.03 -12.79 7.01
CA ARG A 220 0.77 -13.27 5.65
C ARG A 220 1.65 -12.58 4.59
N LEU A 221 1.93 -11.28 4.76
CA LEU A 221 2.83 -10.53 3.88
C LEU A 221 4.24 -11.14 3.84
N ILE A 222 4.76 -11.52 5.01
CA ILE A 222 6.10 -12.10 5.14
C ILE A 222 6.12 -13.50 4.54
N ILE A 223 5.11 -14.32 4.85
CA ILE A 223 4.98 -15.67 4.31
C ILE A 223 4.93 -15.63 2.78
N ASN A 224 4.10 -14.75 2.22
CA ASN A 224 3.97 -14.57 0.79
C ASN A 224 5.28 -14.08 0.14
N GLY A 225 5.98 -13.15 0.78
CA GLY A 225 7.31 -12.72 0.35
C GLY A 225 8.35 -13.84 0.36
N LEU A 226 8.34 -14.70 1.39
CA LEU A 226 9.22 -15.86 1.49
C LEU A 226 8.91 -16.91 0.42
N ILE A 227 7.64 -17.22 0.19
CA ILE A 227 7.21 -18.16 -0.87
C ILE A 227 7.66 -17.64 -2.24
N THR A 228 7.47 -16.34 -2.49
CA THR A 228 7.92 -15.71 -3.74
C THR A 228 9.43 -15.79 -3.88
N PHE A 229 10.18 -15.43 -2.84
CA PHE A 229 11.65 -15.51 -2.84
C PHE A 229 12.15 -16.94 -3.09
N ALA A 230 11.54 -17.94 -2.45
CA ALA A 230 11.87 -19.35 -2.64
C ALA A 230 11.54 -19.81 -4.08
N GLY A 231 10.40 -19.41 -4.62
CA GLY A 231 10.03 -19.69 -6.02
C GLY A 231 11.04 -19.10 -7.01
N LEU A 232 11.47 -17.86 -6.81
CA LEU A 232 12.52 -17.23 -7.62
C LEU A 232 13.86 -17.96 -7.48
N TRP A 233 14.20 -18.41 -6.27
CA TRP A 233 15.40 -19.20 -6.03
C TRP A 233 15.36 -20.54 -6.76
N LEU A 234 14.22 -21.20 -6.87
CA LEU A 234 14.09 -22.42 -7.68
C LEU A 234 14.23 -22.14 -9.19
N LEU A 235 13.85 -20.94 -9.62
CA LEU A 235 13.94 -20.50 -11.02
C LEU A 235 15.28 -19.85 -11.39
N HIS A 236 16.25 -19.77 -10.47
CA HIS A 236 17.52 -19.13 -10.77
C HIS A 236 18.25 -19.88 -11.89
N ASP A 237 18.78 -19.12 -12.84
CA ASP A 237 19.55 -19.70 -13.92
C ASP A 237 20.95 -20.07 -13.40
N ARG A 238 21.27 -21.38 -13.43
CA ARG A 238 22.59 -21.88 -13.01
C ARG A 238 23.68 -21.59 -14.06
N ALA A 239 23.31 -21.28 -15.29
CA ALA A 239 24.23 -21.00 -16.39
C ALA A 239 24.41 -19.49 -16.67
N GLY A 240 23.60 -18.62 -16.07
CA GLY A 240 23.60 -17.18 -16.33
C GLY A 240 24.80 -16.47 -15.69
N LYS A 241 25.60 -15.78 -16.52
CA LYS A 241 26.61 -14.82 -16.03
C LYS A 241 25.94 -13.82 -15.08
N ARG A 242 26.63 -13.50 -13.99
CA ARG A 242 26.19 -12.50 -12.99
C ARG A 242 25.74 -11.23 -13.72
N TYR A 243 24.50 -10.79 -13.50
CA TYR A 243 23.99 -9.56 -14.09
C TYR A 243 24.88 -8.39 -13.64
N VAL A 244 25.56 -7.75 -14.59
CA VAL A 244 26.30 -6.50 -14.36
C VAL A 244 25.37 -5.37 -14.77
N PRO A 245 24.91 -4.50 -13.85
CA PRO A 245 24.05 -3.39 -14.18
C PRO A 245 24.75 -2.46 -15.20
N GLN A 246 24.11 -2.18 -16.33
CA GLN A 246 24.61 -1.23 -17.34
C GLN A 246 24.65 0.24 -16.85
N ALA A 247 24.12 0.54 -15.66
CA ALA A 247 24.03 1.90 -15.12
C ALA A 247 25.36 2.51 -14.63
N LEU A 248 26.50 1.82 -14.78
CA LEU A 248 27.83 2.33 -14.41
C LEU A 248 28.81 2.45 -15.59
N SER A 249 28.34 2.24 -16.83
CA SER A 249 29.20 2.35 -18.03
C SER A 249 29.04 3.65 -18.81
N GLY A 250 28.37 4.66 -18.23
CA GLY A 250 28.31 6.02 -18.79
C GLY A 250 29.11 6.99 -17.93
N GLN A 251 30.44 6.98 -18.09
CA GLN A 251 31.24 8.20 -17.94
C GLN A 251 31.11 9.03 -19.21
#